data_AF-A0A9E2TSG0-F1
#
_entry.id   AF-A0A9E2TSG0-F1
#
_cell.length_a   1.000
_cell.length_b   1.000
_cell.length_c   1.000
_cell.angle_alpha   90.00
_cell.angle_beta   90.00
_cell.angle_gamma   90.00
#
_symmetry.space_group_name_H-M   'P 1'
#
loop_
_entity.id
_entity.type
_entity.pdbx_description
1 polymer ?
#
loop_
_entity_poly.entity_id
_entity_poly.type
_entity_poly.pdbx_seq_one_letter_code
_entity_poly.pdbx_strand_id
1 'polypeptide(L)'
;MRIIRLSGLIIFLFSLSIFLGMFFMSQYTLTEEIFRERVKPEHQEVLKPELSKIYDQTFQLSIPFVNHINDAIERYNKEQVAQQKWNERIFDDYASILIRASANGPIISNPALFFMLTFVLVTIGSLMFILPSAKLYGPPGIKNNGVFHNALNNRGWIGILIGALLIIFYILLYFYPAYITNWIVMMDPVKQLFVPSAEASQWFLYGFIYCFAVLIMGIRKIIKYRHSRYKILQTISVTFFQLAIAFILPEILIALNQPYFDFKNIWPLDYDFFYDSQLNTLLSSGSIGIFMLIWGILLIVVGVPVMTYFFGKRWYCSWVCGCGALAETAGDPFRQLSDKSLKAWKIERWMVHGVLVFAVIMTGGVLYTYFTGSYSLFGLDTYNMLQRPYGFFIG
;
A
#
# COMPACT_ATOMS: atom_id res chain seq x y z
N MET A 1 -32.49 4.28 -16.37
CA MET A 1 -31.73 3.41 -15.44
C MET A 1 -30.63 2.59 -16.11
N ARG A 2 -30.94 1.78 -17.15
CA ARG A 2 -29.90 0.99 -17.86
C ARG A 2 -28.90 1.86 -18.62
N ILE A 3 -29.37 2.90 -19.31
CA ILE A 3 -28.51 3.87 -20.03
C ILE A 3 -27.52 4.52 -19.06
N ILE A 4 -27.98 5.03 -17.91
CA ILE A 4 -27.12 5.63 -16.87
C ILE A 4 -26.00 4.68 -16.44
N ARG A 5 -26.31 3.38 -16.26
CA ARG A 5 -25.28 2.39 -15.90
C ARG A 5 -24.26 2.18 -17.03
N LEU A 6 -24.71 2.09 -18.27
CA LEU A 6 -23.82 1.93 -19.42
C LEU A 6 -22.92 3.17 -19.60
N SER A 7 -23.48 4.38 -19.51
CA SER A 7 -22.72 5.62 -19.53
C SER A 7 -21.70 5.67 -18.39
N GLY A 8 -22.10 5.28 -17.18
CA GLY A 8 -21.19 5.19 -16.03
C GLY A 8 -20.04 4.21 -16.24
N LEU A 9 -20.31 3.06 -16.86
CA LEU A 9 -19.27 2.08 -17.21
C LEU A 9 -18.30 2.64 -18.26
N ILE A 10 -18.78 3.37 -19.27
CA ILE A 10 -17.93 4.01 -20.28
C ILE A 10 -17.01 5.03 -19.63
N ILE A 11 -17.53 5.88 -18.74
CA ILE A 11 -16.74 6.86 -17.99
C ILE A 11 -15.69 6.16 -17.13
N PHE A 12 -16.07 5.10 -16.41
CA PHE A 12 -15.14 4.30 -15.61
C PHE A 12 -13.99 3.73 -16.46
N LEU A 13 -14.30 3.12 -17.60
CA LEU A 13 -13.31 2.51 -18.50
C LEU A 13 -12.41 3.56 -19.16
N PHE A 14 -12.95 4.75 -19.47
CA PHE A 14 -12.18 5.87 -19.97
C PHE A 14 -11.13 6.33 -18.94
N SER A 15 -11.55 6.57 -17.69
CA SER A 15 -10.64 6.98 -16.63
C SER A 15 -9.62 5.90 -16.25
N LEU A 16 -10.01 4.62 -16.28
CA LEU A 16 -9.07 3.51 -16.09
C LEU A 16 -8.03 3.47 -17.22
N SER A 17 -8.44 3.72 -18.47
CA SER A 17 -7.53 3.81 -19.61
C SER A 17 -6.55 4.98 -19.45
N ILE A 18 -7.01 6.14 -18.96
CA ILE A 18 -6.11 7.26 -18.63
C ILE A 18 -5.12 6.83 -17.56
N PHE A 19 -5.60 6.27 -16.44
CA PHE A 19 -4.74 5.83 -15.34
C PHE A 19 -3.65 4.87 -15.81
N LEU A 20 -3.99 3.84 -16.59
CA LEU A 20 -3.00 2.91 -17.15
C LEU A 20 -2.09 3.57 -18.19
N GLY A 21 -2.63 4.50 -18.99
CA GLY A 21 -1.90 5.25 -20.01
C GLY A 21 -0.88 6.22 -19.44
N MET A 22 -1.03 6.67 -18.18
CA MET A 22 -0.08 7.59 -17.52
C MET A 22 1.35 7.03 -17.47
N PHE A 23 1.53 5.72 -17.56
CA PHE A 23 2.84 5.10 -17.67
C PHE A 23 3.68 5.66 -18.85
N PHE A 24 3.02 6.10 -19.93
CA PHE A 24 3.64 6.50 -21.19
C PHE A 24 3.62 8.02 -21.45
N MET A 25 3.15 8.83 -20.48
CA MET A 25 2.81 10.23 -20.70
C MET A 25 3.87 11.24 -20.24
N SER A 26 5.02 10.79 -19.73
CA SER A 26 6.11 11.67 -19.28
C SER A 26 7.43 11.27 -19.95
N GLN A 27 8.30 12.26 -20.11
CA GLN A 27 9.67 12.13 -20.54
C GLN A 27 10.61 12.41 -19.36
N TYR A 28 11.82 11.87 -19.40
CA TYR A 28 12.76 11.96 -18.30
C TYR A 28 14.12 12.43 -18.80
N THR A 29 14.64 13.52 -18.21
CA THR A 29 15.94 14.08 -18.57
C THR A 29 16.71 14.41 -17.29
N LEU A 30 17.85 13.75 -17.10
CA LEU A 30 18.73 14.03 -15.97
C LEU A 30 19.71 15.12 -16.36
N THR A 31 19.74 16.22 -15.61
CA THR A 31 20.73 17.29 -15.78
C THR A 31 21.80 17.20 -14.70
N GLU A 32 22.97 17.80 -14.94
CA GLU A 32 24.02 17.87 -13.91
C GLU A 32 23.54 18.63 -12.66
N GLU A 33 22.68 19.64 -12.83
CA GLU A 33 22.10 20.41 -11.73
C GLU A 33 21.21 19.53 -10.84
N ILE A 34 20.27 18.77 -11.43
CA ILE A 34 19.40 17.85 -10.70
C ILE A 34 20.24 16.82 -9.94
N PHE A 35 21.27 16.25 -10.59
CA PHE A 35 22.15 15.30 -9.94
C PHE A 35 22.86 15.91 -8.72
N ARG A 36 23.43 17.12 -8.86
CA ARG A 36 24.14 17.81 -7.77
C ARG A 36 23.23 18.24 -6.62
N GLU A 37 21.99 18.61 -6.91
CA GLU A 37 21.02 19.02 -5.89
C GLU A 37 20.48 17.81 -5.10
N ARG A 38 20.25 16.69 -5.79
CA ARG A 38 19.48 15.56 -5.24
C ARG A 38 20.33 14.39 -4.74
N VAL A 39 21.56 14.25 -5.21
CA VAL A 39 22.48 13.19 -4.74
C VAL A 39 23.35 13.75 -3.61
N LYS A 40 23.57 12.96 -2.56
CA LYS A 40 24.39 13.38 -1.42
C LYS A 40 25.85 13.61 -1.87
N PRO A 41 26.55 14.62 -1.32
CA PRO A 41 27.93 14.93 -1.72
C PRO A 41 28.87 13.72 -1.72
N GLU A 42 28.77 12.85 -0.70
CA GLU A 42 29.61 11.64 -0.61
C GLU A 42 29.37 10.63 -1.74
N HIS A 43 28.18 10.63 -2.35
CA HIS A 43 27.82 9.71 -3.43
C HIS A 43 27.98 10.35 -4.82
N GLN A 44 28.15 11.68 -4.90
CA GLN A 44 28.30 12.37 -6.17
C GLN A 44 29.57 11.95 -6.90
N GLU A 45 30.70 11.85 -6.19
CA GLU A 45 32.00 11.50 -6.80
C GLU A 45 31.98 10.09 -7.42
N VAL A 46 31.33 9.15 -6.74
CA VAL A 46 31.30 7.74 -7.16
C VAL A 46 30.25 7.46 -8.24
N LEU A 47 29.10 8.16 -8.23
CA LEU A 47 28.04 7.94 -9.22
C LEU A 47 28.21 8.79 -10.49
N LYS A 48 28.89 9.93 -10.41
CA LYS A 48 29.06 10.86 -11.55
C LYS A 48 29.65 10.21 -12.80
N PRO A 49 30.70 9.36 -12.75
CA PRO A 49 31.28 8.77 -13.96
C PRO A 49 30.29 7.93 -14.77
N GLU A 50 29.31 7.32 -14.11
CA GLU A 50 28.29 6.51 -14.77
C GLU A 50 27.07 7.33 -15.17
N LEU A 51 26.57 8.20 -14.28
CA LEU A 51 25.36 8.97 -14.54
C LEU A 51 25.59 10.15 -15.49
N SER A 52 26.81 10.69 -15.59
CA SER A 52 27.11 11.75 -16.56
C SER A 52 26.95 11.30 -18.00
N LYS A 53 27.02 9.98 -18.27
CA LYS A 53 26.83 9.42 -19.62
C LYS A 53 25.40 9.60 -20.15
N ILE A 54 24.43 9.79 -19.25
CA ILE A 54 23.02 9.97 -19.59
C ILE A 54 22.54 11.41 -19.35
N TYR A 55 23.44 12.34 -19.01
CA TYR A 55 23.06 13.74 -18.85
C TYR A 55 22.51 14.32 -20.14
N ASP A 56 21.44 15.10 -20.00
CA ASP A 56 20.72 15.77 -21.07
C ASP A 56 20.16 14.83 -22.16
N GLN A 57 20.17 13.51 -21.91
CA GLN A 57 19.48 12.53 -22.74
C GLN A 57 18.03 12.41 -22.30
N THR A 58 17.12 12.48 -23.26
CA THR A 58 15.68 12.38 -23.00
C THR A 58 15.18 10.96 -23.21
N PHE A 59 14.65 10.36 -22.14
CA PHE A 59 14.02 9.04 -22.17
C PHE A 59 12.50 9.18 -22.26
N GLN A 60 11.87 8.41 -23.13
CA GLN A 60 10.40 8.41 -23.31
C GLN A 60 9.66 7.53 -22.30
N LEU A 61 10.37 6.69 -21.55
CA LEU A 61 9.81 5.72 -20.60
C LEU A 61 10.63 5.73 -19.31
N SER A 62 9.97 5.44 -18.18
CA SER A 62 10.63 5.34 -16.87
C SER A 62 11.63 4.19 -16.82
N ILE A 63 11.33 3.06 -17.49
CA ILE A 63 12.14 1.84 -17.43
C ILE A 63 13.62 2.07 -17.79
N PRO A 64 13.98 2.54 -18.99
CA PRO A 64 15.39 2.72 -19.34
C PRO A 64 16.09 3.74 -18.45
N PHE A 65 15.40 4.83 -18.09
CA PHE A 65 15.94 5.86 -17.21
C PHE A 65 16.29 5.31 -15.82
N VAL A 66 15.34 4.62 -15.18
CA VAL A 66 15.52 4.03 -13.84
C VAL A 66 16.57 2.92 -13.87
N ASN A 67 16.59 2.09 -14.92
CA ASN A 67 17.58 1.04 -15.06
C ASN A 67 19.01 1.62 -15.11
N HIS A 68 19.24 2.70 -15.85
CA HIS A 68 20.57 3.34 -15.86
C HIS A 68 21.03 3.78 -14.45
N ILE A 69 20.11 4.31 -13.64
CA ILE A 69 20.42 4.73 -12.27
C ILE A 69 20.70 3.51 -11.38
N ASN A 70 19.80 2.52 -11.41
CA ASN A 70 19.96 1.30 -10.63
C ASN A 70 21.24 0.55 -11.01
N ASP A 71 21.57 0.45 -12.29
CA ASP A 71 22.78 -0.20 -12.78
C ASP A 71 24.04 0.54 -12.32
N ALA A 72 24.02 1.88 -12.25
CA ALA A 72 25.14 2.65 -11.71
C ALA A 72 25.35 2.35 -10.21
N ILE A 73 24.27 2.34 -9.43
CA ILE A 73 24.31 2.05 -7.99
C ILE A 73 24.71 0.59 -7.74
N GLU A 74 24.15 -0.36 -8.50
CA GLU A 74 24.42 -1.78 -8.34
C GLU A 74 25.87 -2.12 -8.69
N ARG A 75 26.43 -1.51 -9.75
CA ARG A 75 27.85 -1.67 -10.10
C ARG A 75 28.76 -1.20 -8.98
N TYR A 76 28.54 0.01 -8.47
CA TYR A 76 29.30 0.52 -7.33
C TYR A 76 29.15 -0.37 -6.09
N ASN A 77 27.92 -0.76 -5.73
CA ASN A 77 27.66 -1.61 -4.58
C ASN A 77 28.30 -3.00 -4.71
N LYS A 78 28.31 -3.59 -5.91
CA LYS A 78 28.98 -4.87 -6.18
C LYS A 78 30.48 -4.77 -5.95
N GLU A 79 31.12 -3.67 -6.37
CA GLU A 79 32.54 -3.42 -6.12
C GLU A 79 32.84 -3.30 -4.63
N GLN A 80 32.00 -2.58 -3.87
CA GLN A 80 32.17 -2.45 -2.40
C GLN A 80 32.00 -3.78 -1.68
N VAL A 81 31.03 -4.60 -2.09
CA VAL A 81 30.83 -5.94 -1.52
C VAL A 81 32.02 -6.85 -1.83
N ALA A 82 32.56 -6.80 -3.05
CA ALA A 82 33.75 -7.56 -3.40
C ALA A 82 34.98 -7.16 -2.56
N GLN A 83 35.05 -5.90 -2.14
CA GLN A 83 36.09 -5.35 -1.26
C GLN A 83 35.77 -5.48 0.24
N GLN A 84 34.68 -6.13 0.62
CA GLN A 84 34.19 -6.27 2.01
C GLN A 84 33.88 -4.93 2.72
N LYS A 85 33.64 -3.86 1.95
CA LYS A 85 33.34 -2.51 2.45
C LYS A 85 31.84 -2.28 2.57
N TRP A 86 31.20 -2.98 3.51
CA TRP A 86 29.74 -2.90 3.70
C TRP A 86 29.22 -1.50 4.07
N ASN A 87 30.05 -0.71 4.75
CA ASN A 87 29.70 0.65 5.18
C ASN A 87 29.68 1.67 4.03
N GLU A 88 30.36 1.38 2.91
CA GLU A 88 30.41 2.26 1.74
C GLU A 88 29.27 1.97 0.75
N ARG A 89 28.38 1.02 1.07
CA ARG A 89 27.26 0.63 0.21
C ARG A 89 26.17 1.70 0.21
N ILE A 90 25.68 2.05 -0.96
CA ILE A 90 24.56 2.96 -1.15
C ILE A 90 23.26 2.20 -0.92
N PHE A 91 22.50 2.62 0.10
CA PHE A 91 21.14 2.16 0.39
C PHE A 91 20.06 3.20 0.06
N ASP A 92 20.47 4.42 -0.30
CA ASP A 92 19.55 5.51 -0.66
C ASP A 92 18.79 5.20 -1.95
N ASP A 93 17.49 5.49 -1.96
CA ASP A 93 16.62 5.33 -3.13
C ASP A 93 16.77 6.50 -4.12
N TYR A 94 17.97 6.65 -4.68
CA TYR A 94 18.23 7.68 -5.70
C TYR A 94 17.42 7.47 -6.97
N ALA A 95 17.00 6.24 -7.28
CA ALA A 95 16.16 5.98 -8.43
C ALA A 95 14.84 6.74 -8.36
N SER A 96 14.11 6.63 -7.23
CA SER A 96 12.85 7.35 -7.03
C SER A 96 13.04 8.87 -6.93
N ILE A 97 14.12 9.34 -6.31
CA ILE A 97 14.41 10.78 -6.16
C ILE A 97 14.72 11.40 -7.53
N LEU A 98 15.63 10.80 -8.29
CA LEU A 98 16.10 11.35 -9.56
C LEU A 98 15.04 11.26 -10.65
N ILE A 99 14.31 10.14 -10.77
CA ILE A 99 13.26 10.05 -11.80
C ILE A 99 12.18 11.09 -11.59
N ARG A 100 11.81 11.37 -10.34
CA ARG A 100 10.81 12.37 -10.02
C ARG A 100 11.29 13.78 -10.39
N ALA A 101 12.52 14.12 -10.01
CA ALA A 101 13.11 15.43 -10.32
C ALA A 101 13.36 15.62 -11.83
N SER A 102 13.63 14.53 -12.56
CA SER A 102 13.87 14.52 -14.00
C SER A 102 12.60 14.38 -14.85
N ALA A 103 11.44 14.15 -14.24
CA ALA A 103 10.19 13.94 -14.96
C ALA A 103 9.67 15.25 -15.55
N ASN A 104 9.34 15.22 -16.84
CA ASN A 104 8.73 16.30 -17.58
C ASN A 104 7.52 15.75 -18.36
N GLY A 105 6.44 16.52 -18.42
CA GLY A 105 5.26 16.10 -19.18
C GLY A 105 3.96 16.66 -18.62
N PRO A 106 2.82 16.42 -19.30
CA PRO A 106 1.52 16.93 -18.91
C PRO A 106 1.12 16.56 -17.48
N ILE A 107 1.55 15.39 -16.97
CA ILE A 107 1.27 14.93 -15.61
C ILE A 107 1.97 15.82 -14.58
N ILE A 108 3.24 16.12 -14.80
CA ILE A 108 4.06 16.93 -13.90
C ILE A 108 3.60 18.40 -13.94
N SER A 109 3.24 18.89 -15.13
CA SER A 109 2.74 20.26 -15.28
C SER A 109 1.33 20.47 -14.72
N ASN A 110 0.47 19.45 -14.75
CA ASN A 110 -0.93 19.56 -14.33
C ASN A 110 -1.41 18.33 -13.51
N PRO A 111 -0.78 18.00 -12.36
CA PRO A 111 -1.11 16.79 -11.61
C PRO A 111 -2.58 16.79 -11.13
N ALA A 112 -3.13 17.97 -10.82
CA ALA A 112 -4.53 18.11 -10.40
C ALA A 112 -5.53 17.72 -11.50
N LEU A 113 -5.22 18.00 -12.77
CA LEU A 113 -6.06 17.59 -13.89
C LEU A 113 -6.10 16.06 -14.00
N PHE A 114 -4.94 15.41 -13.93
CA PHE A 114 -4.86 13.95 -13.98
C PHE A 114 -5.55 13.30 -12.79
N PHE A 115 -5.45 13.90 -11.60
CA PHE A 115 -6.22 13.47 -10.43
C PHE A 115 -7.74 13.51 -10.68
N MET A 116 -8.25 14.60 -11.26
CA MET A 116 -9.67 14.73 -11.59
C MET A 116 -10.10 13.70 -12.65
N LEU A 117 -9.29 13.55 -13.71
CA LEU A 117 -9.59 12.63 -14.81
C LEU A 117 -9.56 11.16 -14.40
N THR A 118 -8.76 10.81 -13.39
CA THR A 118 -8.64 9.44 -12.88
C THR A 118 -9.62 9.21 -11.74
N PHE A 119 -9.54 9.93 -10.63
CA PHE A 119 -10.29 9.59 -9.41
C PHE A 119 -11.66 10.24 -9.33
N VAL A 120 -11.82 11.50 -9.73
CA VAL A 120 -13.15 12.16 -9.72
C VAL A 120 -14.06 11.54 -10.77
N LEU A 121 -13.56 11.36 -12.00
CA LEU A 121 -14.33 10.70 -13.06
C LEU A 121 -14.59 9.21 -12.77
N VAL A 122 -13.63 8.44 -12.23
CA VAL A 122 -13.92 7.06 -11.78
C VAL A 122 -15.00 7.04 -10.71
N THR A 123 -15.01 8.00 -9.78
CA THR A 123 -16.07 8.10 -8.75
C THR A 123 -17.43 8.30 -9.41
N ILE A 124 -17.54 9.29 -10.30
CA ILE A 124 -18.78 9.59 -11.01
C ILE A 124 -19.24 8.38 -11.83
N GLY A 125 -18.35 7.78 -12.64
CA GLY A 125 -18.65 6.60 -13.44
C GLY A 125 -19.09 5.40 -12.60
N SER A 126 -18.39 5.14 -11.49
CA SER A 126 -18.72 4.06 -10.56
C SER A 126 -20.07 4.29 -9.89
N LEU A 127 -20.36 5.50 -9.40
CA LEU A 127 -21.65 5.82 -8.77
C LEU A 127 -22.81 5.77 -9.77
N MET A 128 -22.61 6.26 -11.00
CA MET A 128 -23.57 6.10 -12.09
C MET A 128 -23.85 4.63 -12.42
N PHE A 129 -22.87 3.74 -12.26
CA PHE A 129 -23.07 2.30 -12.40
C PHE A 129 -23.77 1.67 -11.19
N ILE A 130 -23.40 2.07 -9.98
CA ILE A 130 -23.80 1.45 -8.70
C ILE A 130 -25.19 1.93 -8.25
N LEU A 131 -25.44 3.24 -8.17
CA LEU A 131 -26.66 3.81 -7.59
C LEU A 131 -27.95 3.32 -8.29
N PRO A 132 -28.02 3.20 -9.64
CA PRO A 132 -29.21 2.66 -10.29
C PRO A 132 -29.56 1.23 -9.88
N SER A 133 -28.59 0.47 -9.37
CA SER A 133 -28.79 -0.89 -8.90
C SER A 133 -29.74 -0.97 -7.70
N ALA A 134 -29.92 0.11 -6.94
CA ALA A 134 -30.90 0.16 -5.85
C ALA A 134 -32.32 -0.12 -6.34
N LYS A 135 -32.71 0.46 -7.49
CA LYS A 135 -34.02 0.20 -8.13
C LYS A 135 -33.99 -1.08 -8.97
N LEU A 136 -32.92 -1.32 -9.74
CA LEU A 136 -32.85 -2.46 -10.67
C LEU A 136 -32.80 -3.81 -9.96
N TYR A 137 -32.28 -3.88 -8.75
CA TYR A 137 -32.25 -5.13 -8.01
C TYR A 137 -33.63 -5.59 -7.53
N GLY A 138 -34.71 -4.82 -7.66
CA GLY A 138 -36.02 -5.19 -7.11
C GLY A 138 -36.04 -5.19 -5.58
N PRO A 139 -36.97 -5.88 -4.88
CA PRO A 139 -37.19 -5.77 -3.43
C PRO A 139 -35.95 -6.17 -2.59
N PRO A 140 -35.81 -5.67 -1.34
CA PRO A 140 -34.71 -6.06 -0.45
C PRO A 140 -34.64 -7.58 -0.23
N GLY A 141 -33.45 -8.17 -0.29
CA GLY A 141 -33.25 -9.62 -0.11
C GLY A 141 -31.83 -10.07 -0.45
N ILE A 142 -31.57 -11.38 -0.38
CA ILE A 142 -30.29 -11.99 -0.74
C ILE A 142 -30.18 -12.07 -2.27
N LYS A 143 -29.12 -11.49 -2.85
CA LYS A 143 -28.97 -11.36 -4.31
C LYS A 143 -27.63 -11.90 -4.77
N ASN A 144 -27.55 -13.21 -4.99
CA ASN A 144 -26.34 -13.91 -5.46
C ASN A 144 -26.54 -14.59 -6.82
N ASN A 145 -27.45 -14.04 -7.64
CA ASN A 145 -27.84 -14.66 -8.90
C ASN A 145 -26.72 -14.55 -9.94
N GLY A 146 -26.43 -15.66 -10.63
CA GLY A 146 -25.51 -15.69 -11.78
C GLY A 146 -24.04 -15.48 -11.45
N VAL A 147 -23.63 -15.55 -10.17
CA VAL A 147 -22.23 -15.33 -9.76
C VAL A 147 -21.27 -16.32 -10.44
N PHE A 148 -21.64 -17.60 -10.52
CA PHE A 148 -20.85 -18.63 -11.19
C PHE A 148 -20.82 -18.53 -12.72
N HIS A 149 -21.73 -17.78 -13.34
CA HIS A 149 -21.76 -17.63 -14.80
C HIS A 149 -21.06 -16.35 -15.27
N ASN A 150 -20.70 -15.46 -14.36
CA ASN A 150 -20.03 -14.21 -14.70
C ASN A 150 -18.53 -14.45 -14.90
N ALA A 151 -18.00 -14.09 -16.07
CA ALA A 151 -16.59 -14.19 -16.42
C ALA A 151 -15.65 -13.50 -15.42
N LEU A 152 -16.12 -12.44 -14.74
CA LEU A 152 -15.38 -11.77 -13.67
C LEU A 152 -15.20 -12.65 -12.43
N ASN A 153 -16.23 -13.42 -12.04
CA ASN A 153 -16.30 -14.08 -10.73
C ASN A 153 -16.11 -15.61 -10.78
N ASN A 154 -15.95 -16.19 -11.97
CA ASN A 154 -15.84 -17.64 -12.18
C ASN A 154 -14.45 -18.07 -12.69
N ARG A 155 -13.38 -17.43 -12.21
CA ARG A 155 -12.00 -17.68 -12.71
C ARG A 155 -11.87 -17.55 -14.24
N GLY A 156 -12.74 -16.74 -14.85
CA GLY A 156 -12.69 -16.45 -16.29
C GLY A 156 -11.57 -15.44 -16.61
N TRP A 157 -11.35 -15.20 -17.90
CA TRP A 157 -10.25 -14.36 -18.38
C TRP A 157 -10.26 -12.93 -17.80
N ILE A 158 -11.45 -12.34 -17.58
CA ILE A 158 -11.58 -10.99 -16.98
C ILE A 158 -11.09 -11.00 -15.52
N GLY A 159 -11.48 -12.01 -14.74
CA GLY A 159 -11.03 -12.14 -13.36
C GLY A 159 -9.53 -12.37 -13.26
N ILE A 160 -8.96 -13.20 -14.14
CA ILE A 160 -7.51 -13.44 -14.22
C ILE A 160 -6.77 -12.15 -14.62
N LEU A 161 -7.27 -11.42 -15.63
CA LEU A 161 -6.68 -10.17 -16.08
C LEU A 161 -6.63 -9.12 -14.96
N ILE A 162 -7.73 -8.92 -14.24
CA ILE A 162 -7.78 -7.99 -13.10
C ILE A 162 -6.87 -8.46 -11.97
N GLY A 163 -6.85 -9.77 -11.67
CA GLY A 163 -5.95 -10.33 -10.67
C GLY A 163 -4.48 -10.10 -11.02
N ALA A 164 -4.09 -10.36 -12.26
CA ALA A 164 -2.73 -10.10 -12.75
C ALA A 164 -2.38 -8.61 -12.69
N LEU A 165 -3.31 -7.72 -13.08
CA LEU A 165 -3.11 -6.27 -12.99
C LEU A 165 -2.87 -5.82 -11.55
N LEU A 166 -3.65 -6.31 -10.59
CA LEU A 166 -3.49 -5.97 -9.17
C LEU A 166 -2.17 -6.50 -8.60
N ILE A 167 -1.75 -7.72 -9.00
CA ILE A 167 -0.46 -8.29 -8.59
C ILE A 167 0.71 -7.47 -9.16
N ILE A 168 0.68 -7.14 -10.45
CA ILE A 168 1.71 -6.32 -11.08
C ILE A 168 1.76 -4.94 -10.43
N PHE A 169 0.60 -4.31 -10.20
CA PHE A 169 0.51 -3.04 -9.48
C PHE A 169 1.14 -3.13 -8.09
N TYR A 170 0.84 -4.18 -7.32
CA TYR A 170 1.41 -4.37 -5.99
C TYR A 170 2.92 -4.60 -6.02
N ILE A 171 3.43 -5.41 -6.95
CA ILE A 171 4.88 -5.63 -7.13
C ILE A 171 5.58 -4.31 -7.47
N LEU A 172 5.03 -3.53 -8.39
CA LEU A 172 5.59 -2.23 -8.75
C LEU A 172 5.57 -1.27 -7.56
N LEU A 173 4.47 -1.24 -6.80
CA LEU A 173 4.31 -0.35 -5.66
C LEU A 173 5.29 -0.66 -4.52
N TYR A 174 5.48 -1.95 -4.21
CA TYR A 174 6.29 -2.38 -3.07
C TYR A 174 7.79 -2.42 -3.40
N PHE A 175 8.16 -2.96 -4.56
CA PHE A 175 9.56 -3.25 -4.90
C PHE A 175 10.17 -2.27 -5.91
N TYR A 176 9.34 -1.61 -6.73
CA TYR A 176 9.81 -0.82 -7.87
C TYR A 176 9.08 0.55 -7.98
N PRO A 177 8.99 1.35 -6.88
CA PRO A 177 8.20 2.58 -6.86
C PRO A 177 8.67 3.63 -7.88
N ALA A 178 9.97 3.68 -8.17
CA ALA A 178 10.55 4.59 -9.18
C ALA A 178 9.86 4.47 -10.56
N TYR A 179 9.43 3.28 -10.96
CA TYR A 179 8.83 3.03 -12.28
C TYR A 179 7.39 3.56 -12.40
N ILE A 180 6.72 3.81 -11.27
CA ILE A 180 5.33 4.30 -11.20
C ILE A 180 5.22 5.76 -10.74
N THR A 181 6.32 6.52 -10.83
CA THR A 181 6.41 7.93 -10.42
C THR A 181 5.26 8.79 -10.94
N ASN A 182 4.82 8.57 -12.18
CA ASN A 182 3.67 9.29 -12.75
C ASN A 182 2.37 9.08 -11.97
N TRP A 183 2.11 7.88 -11.44
CA TRP A 183 0.94 7.63 -10.58
C TRP A 183 1.09 8.28 -9.21
N ILE A 184 2.32 8.36 -8.70
CA ILE A 184 2.62 8.97 -7.41
C ILE A 184 2.44 10.50 -7.49
N VAL A 185 3.06 11.16 -8.48
CA VAL A 185 3.01 12.63 -8.66
C VAL A 185 1.57 13.15 -8.83
N MET A 186 0.69 12.36 -9.45
CA MET A 186 -0.72 12.71 -9.56
C MET A 186 -1.40 12.93 -8.20
N MET A 187 -0.88 12.32 -7.13
CA MET A 187 -1.41 12.47 -5.76
C MET A 187 -0.90 13.70 -5.03
N ASP A 188 0.08 14.43 -5.58
CA ASP A 188 0.65 15.62 -4.93
C ASP A 188 -0.39 16.66 -4.53
N PRO A 189 -1.36 17.04 -5.38
CA PRO A 189 -2.38 18.02 -4.99
C PRO A 189 -3.22 17.56 -3.79
N VAL A 190 -3.42 16.26 -3.62
CA VAL A 190 -4.17 15.70 -2.49
C VAL A 190 -3.30 15.64 -1.24
N LYS A 191 -2.03 15.24 -1.37
CA LYS A 191 -1.07 15.24 -0.26
C LYS A 191 -0.83 16.65 0.27
N GLN A 192 -0.78 17.63 -0.62
CA GLN A 192 -0.62 19.05 -0.30
C GLN A 192 -1.80 19.65 0.49
N LEU A 193 -2.98 19.01 0.49
CA LEU A 193 -4.08 19.39 1.37
C LEU A 193 -3.77 19.12 2.85
N PHE A 194 -2.92 18.13 3.14
CA PHE A 194 -2.47 17.82 4.49
C PHE A 194 -1.21 18.61 4.84
N VAL A 195 -0.22 18.60 3.95
CA VAL A 195 1.08 19.26 4.16
C VAL A 195 1.46 20.03 2.89
N PRO A 196 1.37 21.38 2.86
CA PRO A 196 1.48 22.18 1.64
C PRO A 196 2.76 21.99 0.80
N SER A 197 3.89 21.66 1.44
CA SER A 197 5.18 21.44 0.78
C SER A 197 5.55 19.97 0.60
N ALA A 198 4.66 19.03 0.97
CA ALA A 198 4.96 17.62 0.90
C ALA A 198 4.67 17.04 -0.49
N GLU A 199 5.50 16.07 -0.83
CA GLU A 199 5.36 15.20 -1.98
C GLU A 199 4.62 13.92 -1.59
N ALA A 200 3.74 13.41 -2.46
CA ALA A 200 3.13 12.11 -2.24
C ALA A 200 4.17 10.98 -2.37
N SER A 201 3.99 9.93 -1.58
CA SER A 201 4.75 8.68 -1.67
C SER A 201 3.91 7.56 -2.29
N GLN A 202 4.56 6.46 -2.65
CA GLN A 202 3.89 5.23 -3.07
C GLN A 202 2.90 4.71 -2.01
N TRP A 203 3.20 4.92 -0.73
CA TRP A 203 2.32 4.54 0.38
C TRP A 203 1.09 5.45 0.49
N PHE A 204 1.24 6.74 0.20
CA PHE A 204 0.11 7.66 0.11
C PHE A 204 -0.83 7.25 -1.03
N LEU A 205 -0.29 6.97 -2.22
CA LEU A 205 -1.05 6.44 -3.36
C LEU A 205 -1.79 5.14 -2.99
N TYR A 206 -1.08 4.19 -2.37
CA TYR A 206 -1.65 2.93 -1.92
C TYR A 206 -2.81 3.15 -0.93
N GLY A 207 -2.58 3.92 0.14
CA GLY A 207 -3.58 4.22 1.16
C GLY A 207 -4.80 4.92 0.58
N PHE A 208 -4.59 5.85 -0.36
CA PHE A 208 -5.67 6.55 -1.05
C PHE A 208 -6.50 5.60 -1.92
N ILE A 209 -5.88 4.80 -2.80
CA ILE A 209 -6.58 3.81 -3.65
C ILE A 209 -7.33 2.81 -2.78
N TYR A 210 -6.75 2.41 -1.65
CA TYR A 210 -7.37 1.49 -0.72
C TYR A 210 -8.66 2.08 -0.13
N CYS A 211 -8.59 3.28 0.42
CA CYS A 211 -9.75 3.98 0.97
C CYS A 211 -10.82 4.21 -0.11
N PHE A 212 -10.39 4.62 -1.30
CA PHE A 212 -11.23 4.84 -2.46
C PHE A 212 -12.02 3.58 -2.86
N ALA A 213 -11.34 2.44 -2.98
CA ALA A 213 -11.96 1.16 -3.31
C ALA A 213 -12.96 0.72 -2.24
N VAL A 214 -12.59 0.83 -0.96
CA VAL A 214 -13.47 0.48 0.17
C VAL A 214 -14.71 1.36 0.20
N LEU A 215 -14.59 2.67 -0.04
CA LEU A 215 -15.73 3.61 -0.07
C LEU A 215 -16.72 3.27 -1.19
N ILE A 216 -16.24 3.18 -2.45
CA ILE A 216 -17.10 2.95 -3.61
C ILE A 216 -17.75 1.56 -3.53
N MET A 217 -16.96 0.52 -3.18
CA MET A 217 -17.48 -0.84 -3.07
C MET A 217 -18.32 -1.04 -1.81
N GLY A 218 -18.09 -0.26 -0.76
CA GLY A 218 -18.93 -0.16 0.42
C GLY A 218 -20.34 0.32 0.07
N ILE A 219 -20.48 1.38 -0.74
CA ILE A 219 -21.78 1.85 -1.25
C ILE A 219 -22.49 0.73 -2.03
N ARG A 220 -21.78 0.05 -2.93
CA ARG A 220 -22.34 -1.11 -3.67
C ARG A 220 -22.85 -2.20 -2.74
N LYS A 221 -22.09 -2.53 -1.70
CA LYS A 221 -22.46 -3.54 -0.70
C LYS A 221 -23.69 -3.13 0.10
N ILE A 222 -23.76 -1.87 0.56
CA ILE A 222 -24.91 -1.34 1.29
C ILE A 222 -26.19 -1.45 0.44
N ILE A 223 -26.13 -1.09 -0.85
CA ILE A 223 -27.27 -1.22 -1.76
C ILE A 223 -27.71 -2.69 -1.94
N LYS A 224 -26.75 -3.61 -2.07
CA LYS A 224 -26.99 -5.06 -2.23
C LYS A 224 -27.64 -5.65 -0.97
N TYR A 225 -27.12 -5.32 0.21
CA TYR A 225 -27.51 -5.90 1.50
C TYR A 225 -28.40 -4.98 2.36
N ARG A 226 -29.11 -4.02 1.74
CA ARG A 226 -29.96 -3.03 2.44
C ARG A 226 -31.07 -3.61 3.32
N HIS A 227 -31.34 -4.90 3.23
CA HIS A 227 -32.28 -5.62 4.10
C HIS A 227 -31.68 -5.97 5.47
N SER A 228 -30.34 -6.03 5.59
CA SER A 228 -29.64 -6.49 6.78
C SER A 228 -28.93 -5.33 7.48
N ARG A 229 -29.46 -4.90 8.65
CA ARG A 229 -28.83 -3.88 9.50
C ARG A 229 -27.40 -4.27 9.88
N TYR A 230 -27.17 -5.55 10.16
CA TYR A 230 -25.84 -6.08 10.47
C TYR A 230 -24.83 -5.77 9.36
N LYS A 231 -25.17 -6.07 8.09
CA LYS A 231 -24.25 -5.85 6.97
C LYS A 231 -24.03 -4.37 6.67
N ILE A 232 -25.04 -3.52 6.89
CA ILE A 232 -24.91 -2.08 6.75
C ILE A 232 -23.94 -1.54 7.81
N LEU A 233 -24.19 -1.84 9.09
CA LEU A 233 -23.33 -1.39 10.21
C LEU A 233 -21.90 -1.91 10.06
N GLN A 234 -21.73 -3.17 9.68
CA GLN A 234 -20.41 -3.74 9.41
C GLN A 234 -19.67 -2.96 8.32
N THR A 235 -20.36 -2.65 7.22
CA THR A 235 -19.76 -1.92 6.09
C THR A 235 -19.39 -0.49 6.48
N ILE A 236 -20.26 0.19 7.25
CA ILE A 236 -19.97 1.53 7.78
C ILE A 236 -18.76 1.49 8.71
N SER A 237 -18.69 0.51 9.62
CA SER A 237 -17.56 0.35 10.55
C SER A 237 -16.24 0.18 9.83
N VAL A 238 -16.13 -0.81 8.93
CA VAL A 238 -14.86 -1.06 8.22
C VAL A 238 -14.45 0.12 7.32
N THR A 239 -15.42 0.83 6.75
CA THR A 239 -15.16 2.02 5.94
C THR A 239 -14.68 3.17 6.81
N PHE A 240 -15.27 3.37 7.99
CA PHE A 240 -14.85 4.37 8.97
C PHE A 240 -13.42 4.10 9.46
N PHE A 241 -13.11 2.88 9.89
CA PHE A 241 -11.76 2.55 10.35
C PHE A 241 -10.71 2.69 9.24
N GLN A 242 -11.04 2.30 8.00
CA GLN A 242 -10.14 2.47 6.88
C GLN A 242 -9.88 3.95 6.56
N LEU A 243 -10.92 4.77 6.47
CA LEU A 243 -10.78 6.17 6.06
C LEU A 243 -10.28 7.05 7.21
N ALA A 244 -10.94 6.99 8.37
CA ALA A 244 -10.67 7.89 9.49
C ALA A 244 -9.41 7.49 10.26
N ILE A 245 -9.26 6.21 10.60
CA ILE A 245 -8.19 5.73 11.48
C ILE A 245 -6.94 5.31 10.71
N ALA A 246 -7.07 4.63 9.57
CA ALA A 246 -5.92 4.11 8.82
C ALA A 246 -5.26 5.14 7.88
N PHE A 247 -6.02 6.15 7.45
CA PHE A 247 -5.56 7.09 6.42
C PHE A 247 -5.58 8.53 6.92
N ILE A 248 -6.75 9.09 7.24
CA ILE A 248 -6.84 10.52 7.63
C ILE A 248 -6.04 10.81 8.90
N LEU A 249 -6.19 10.02 9.96
CA LEU A 249 -5.53 10.27 11.23
C LEU A 249 -3.99 10.23 11.13
N PRO A 250 -3.36 9.22 10.50
CA PRO A 250 -1.91 9.23 10.27
C PRO A 250 -1.42 10.40 9.40
N GLU A 251 -2.19 10.79 8.39
CA GLU A 251 -1.84 11.95 7.55
C GLU A 251 -1.93 13.28 8.33
N ILE A 252 -2.89 13.40 9.27
CA ILE A 252 -2.95 14.52 10.20
C ILE A 252 -1.76 14.50 11.16
N LEU A 253 -1.33 13.33 11.65
CA LEU A 253 -0.14 13.22 12.50
C LEU A 253 1.10 13.74 11.79
N ILE A 254 1.32 13.34 10.53
CA ILE A 254 2.42 13.86 9.72
C ILE A 254 2.32 15.39 9.57
N ALA A 255 1.11 15.93 9.36
CA ALA A 255 0.90 17.38 9.29
C ALA A 255 1.22 18.12 10.60
N LEU A 256 1.16 17.42 11.73
CA LEU A 256 1.56 17.92 13.06
C LEU A 256 3.04 17.61 13.40
N ASN A 257 3.85 17.22 12.40
CA ASN A 257 5.24 16.78 12.56
C ASN A 257 5.40 15.61 13.54
N GLN A 258 4.42 14.70 13.57
CA GLN A 258 4.44 13.48 14.37
C GLN A 258 4.68 12.25 13.49
N PRO A 259 5.22 11.15 14.03
CA PRO A 259 5.42 9.93 13.27
C PRO A 259 4.10 9.37 12.74
N TYR A 260 4.14 8.78 11.55
CA TYR A 260 3.02 8.02 11.01
C TYR A 260 2.72 6.85 11.95
N PHE A 261 1.45 6.71 12.36
CA PHE A 261 1.03 5.63 13.24
C PHE A 261 -0.41 5.21 12.98
N ASP A 262 -0.63 3.97 12.57
CA ASP A 262 -1.96 3.39 12.40
C ASP A 262 -2.46 2.79 13.71
N PHE A 263 -3.30 3.54 14.44
CA PHE A 263 -3.83 3.14 15.75
C PHE A 263 -4.68 1.87 15.75
N LYS A 264 -5.10 1.35 14.58
CA LYS A 264 -5.78 0.06 14.52
C LYS A 264 -4.85 -1.09 14.16
N ASN A 265 -3.61 -0.85 13.73
CA ASN A 265 -2.68 -1.92 13.43
C ASN A 265 -2.19 -2.57 14.73
N ILE A 266 -2.13 -3.90 14.76
CA ILE A 266 -1.86 -4.65 15.98
C ILE A 266 -0.83 -5.72 15.68
N TRP A 267 0.19 -5.84 16.53
CA TRP A 267 1.10 -6.98 16.50
C TRP A 267 0.32 -8.31 16.66
N PRO A 268 0.66 -9.39 15.93
CA PRO A 268 1.82 -9.55 15.06
C PRO A 268 1.62 -9.10 13.60
N LEU A 269 0.45 -8.54 13.25
CA LEU A 269 0.22 -8.01 11.90
C LEU A 269 1.08 -6.78 11.63
N ASP A 270 1.26 -5.94 12.66
CA ASP A 270 2.24 -4.85 12.67
C ASP A 270 3.63 -5.39 13.00
N TYR A 271 4.35 -5.81 11.96
CA TYR A 271 5.56 -6.62 12.13
C TYR A 271 6.80 -5.80 12.49
N ASP A 272 6.84 -4.54 12.09
CA ASP A 272 7.94 -3.59 12.28
C ASP A 272 7.79 -2.72 13.54
N PHE A 273 6.66 -2.82 14.26
CA PHE A 273 6.37 -2.06 15.47
C PHE A 273 7.49 -2.08 16.51
N PHE A 274 8.16 -3.24 16.67
CA PHE A 274 9.25 -3.45 17.62
C PHE A 274 10.65 -3.29 17.00
N TYR A 275 10.78 -2.85 15.75
CA TYR A 275 12.08 -2.63 15.11
C TYR A 275 12.78 -1.43 15.74
N ASP A 276 14.12 -1.49 15.79
CA ASP A 276 14.97 -0.47 16.42
C ASP A 276 14.68 0.93 15.88
N SER A 277 14.47 1.05 14.56
CA SER A 277 14.11 2.31 13.90
C SER A 277 12.78 2.87 14.40
N GLN A 278 11.76 2.03 14.52
CA GLN A 278 10.43 2.45 14.95
C GLN A 278 10.42 2.79 16.44
N LEU A 279 11.04 1.96 17.28
CA LEU A 279 11.17 2.22 18.72
C LEU A 279 11.90 3.53 18.99
N ASN A 280 13.03 3.76 18.33
CA ASN A 280 13.79 5.01 18.48
C ASN A 280 12.98 6.22 17.99
N THR A 281 12.23 6.09 16.90
CA THR A 281 11.33 7.14 16.41
C THR A 281 10.25 7.47 17.43
N LEU A 282 9.56 6.47 17.98
CA LEU A 282 8.50 6.68 18.96
C LEU A 282 9.02 7.24 20.29
N LEU A 283 10.15 6.76 20.78
CA LEU A 283 10.74 7.24 22.03
C LEU A 283 11.31 8.66 21.92
N SER A 284 11.81 9.05 20.74
CA SER A 284 12.33 10.41 20.49
C SER A 284 11.25 11.44 20.15
N SER A 285 10.04 11.00 19.77
CA SER A 285 8.91 11.86 19.38
C SER A 285 8.11 12.43 20.58
N GLY A 286 8.74 12.54 21.76
CA GLY A 286 8.13 13.13 22.95
C GLY A 286 6.94 12.37 23.52
N SER A 287 6.00 13.08 24.17
CA SER A 287 4.88 12.47 24.90
C SER A 287 3.91 11.70 24.01
N ILE A 288 3.67 12.17 22.78
CA ILE A 288 2.76 11.53 21.84
C ILE A 288 3.35 10.25 21.25
N GLY A 289 4.66 10.20 20.98
CA GLY A 289 5.34 8.99 20.56
C GLY A 289 5.35 7.91 21.65
N ILE A 290 5.57 8.30 22.90
CA ILE A 290 5.42 7.40 24.06
C ILE A 290 3.98 6.89 24.18
N PHE A 291 2.99 7.76 23.99
CA PHE A 291 1.57 7.35 23.98
C PHE A 291 1.29 6.31 22.89
N MET A 292 1.79 6.49 21.67
CA MET A 292 1.64 5.52 20.57
C MET A 292 2.26 4.16 20.90
N LEU A 293 3.46 4.16 21.49
CA LEU A 293 4.12 2.93 21.93
C LEU A 293 3.29 2.19 22.99
N ILE A 294 2.84 2.92 24.02
CA ILE A 294 1.97 2.37 25.07
C ILE A 294 0.65 1.86 24.48
N TRP A 295 0.06 2.59 23.54
CA TRP A 295 -1.17 2.20 22.87
C TRP A 295 -1.03 0.89 22.11
N GLY A 296 0.05 0.73 21.32
CA GLY A 296 0.32 -0.51 20.60
C GLY A 296 0.46 -1.71 21.55
N ILE A 297 1.17 -1.56 22.67
CA ILE A 297 1.31 -2.61 23.69
C ILE A 297 -0.03 -2.90 24.38
N LEU A 298 -0.79 -1.87 24.75
CA LEU A 298 -2.11 -2.02 25.37
C LEU A 298 -3.11 -2.71 24.45
N LEU A 299 -3.08 -2.43 23.15
CA LEU A 299 -3.92 -3.14 22.19
C LEU A 299 -3.63 -4.64 22.17
N ILE A 300 -2.37 -5.04 22.28
CA ILE A 300 -1.98 -6.46 22.30
C ILE A 300 -2.42 -7.12 23.62
N VAL A 301 -2.05 -6.53 24.76
CA VAL A 301 -2.20 -7.15 26.08
C VAL A 301 -3.63 -7.05 26.61
N VAL A 302 -4.33 -5.96 26.31
CA VAL A 302 -5.67 -5.66 26.85
C VAL A 302 -6.71 -5.65 25.73
N GLY A 303 -6.48 -4.87 24.67
CA GLY A 303 -7.46 -4.65 23.60
C GLY A 303 -7.92 -5.95 22.93
N VAL A 304 -6.97 -6.75 22.43
CA VAL A 304 -7.26 -8.01 21.74
C VAL A 304 -7.96 -9.01 22.66
N PRO A 305 -7.47 -9.33 23.88
CA PRO A 305 -8.16 -10.23 24.79
C PRO A 305 -9.57 -9.77 25.16
N VAL A 306 -9.76 -8.49 25.52
CA VAL A 306 -11.07 -7.95 25.90
C VAL A 306 -12.05 -8.04 24.73
N MET A 307 -11.66 -7.58 23.55
CA MET A 307 -12.52 -7.61 22.38
C MET A 307 -12.83 -9.05 21.92
N THR A 308 -11.86 -9.96 22.05
CA THR A 308 -12.07 -11.37 21.72
C THR A 308 -13.00 -12.07 22.71
N TYR A 309 -12.93 -11.71 23.99
CA TYR A 309 -13.83 -12.24 25.02
C TYR A 309 -15.29 -11.84 24.77
N PHE A 310 -15.55 -10.57 24.45
CA PHE A 310 -16.93 -10.08 24.25
C PHE A 310 -17.50 -10.34 22.84
N PHE A 311 -16.68 -10.21 21.79
CA PHE A 311 -17.15 -10.24 20.40
C PHE A 311 -16.66 -11.46 19.60
N GLY A 312 -15.82 -12.31 20.20
CA GLY A 312 -15.28 -13.50 19.57
C GLY A 312 -14.20 -13.21 18.52
N LYS A 313 -13.60 -14.26 17.96
CA LYS A 313 -12.36 -14.22 17.15
C LYS A 313 -12.39 -13.40 15.86
N ARG A 314 -13.56 -12.92 15.40
CA ARG A 314 -13.72 -12.27 14.08
C ARG A 314 -13.92 -10.76 14.16
N TRP A 315 -13.94 -10.18 15.35
CA TRP A 315 -14.21 -8.76 15.55
C TRP A 315 -13.27 -7.88 14.69
N TYR A 316 -11.97 -8.12 14.74
CA TYR A 316 -10.97 -7.31 14.04
C TYR A 316 -11.13 -7.39 12.52
N CYS A 317 -11.03 -8.59 11.95
CA CYS A 317 -11.11 -8.80 10.50
C CYS A 317 -12.48 -8.46 9.91
N SER A 318 -13.55 -8.42 10.72
CA SER A 318 -14.90 -8.16 10.22
C SER A 318 -15.35 -6.70 10.39
N TRP A 319 -14.73 -5.93 11.29
CA TRP A 319 -15.23 -4.61 11.70
C TRP A 319 -14.18 -3.49 11.68
N VAL A 320 -12.88 -3.81 11.74
CA VAL A 320 -11.81 -2.83 11.96
C VAL A 320 -10.70 -2.93 10.91
N CYS A 321 -10.23 -4.13 10.61
CA CYS A 321 -9.07 -4.37 9.75
C CYS A 321 -9.29 -3.88 8.31
N GLY A 322 -8.28 -3.23 7.73
CA GLY A 322 -8.29 -2.79 6.33
C GLY A 322 -8.48 -3.95 5.36
N CYS A 323 -7.69 -5.02 5.48
CA CYS A 323 -7.83 -6.24 4.68
C CYS A 323 -9.24 -6.82 4.75
N GLY A 324 -9.83 -6.78 5.95
CA GLY A 324 -11.22 -7.08 6.20
C GLY A 324 -12.18 -6.19 5.41
N ALA A 325 -11.96 -4.87 5.42
CA ALA A 325 -12.74 -3.89 4.69
C ALA A 325 -12.80 -4.20 3.19
N LEU A 326 -11.66 -4.46 2.55
CA LEU A 326 -11.62 -4.78 1.12
C LEU A 326 -12.24 -6.14 0.81
N ALA A 327 -11.96 -7.17 1.62
CA ALA A 327 -12.53 -8.50 1.47
C ALA A 327 -14.06 -8.50 1.64
N GLU A 328 -14.56 -7.75 2.62
CA GLU A 328 -15.99 -7.63 2.88
C GLU A 328 -16.69 -6.76 1.84
N THR A 329 -16.04 -5.76 1.25
CA THR A 329 -16.64 -4.86 0.24
C THR A 329 -16.43 -5.37 -1.19
N ALA A 330 -15.23 -5.19 -1.73
CA ALA A 330 -14.89 -5.57 -3.09
C ALA A 330 -14.81 -7.09 -3.29
N GLY A 331 -14.40 -7.83 -2.26
CA GLY A 331 -14.19 -9.28 -2.30
C GLY A 331 -15.47 -10.14 -2.19
N ASP A 332 -16.60 -9.58 -1.75
CA ASP A 332 -17.86 -10.33 -1.54
C ASP A 332 -18.29 -11.20 -2.75
N PRO A 333 -18.19 -10.73 -4.01
CA PRO A 333 -18.55 -11.52 -5.19
C PRO A 333 -17.62 -12.70 -5.52
N PHE A 334 -16.48 -12.82 -4.85
CA PHE A 334 -15.47 -13.87 -5.09
C PHE A 334 -15.47 -14.96 -4.02
N ARG A 335 -16.32 -14.86 -3.01
CA ARG A 335 -16.29 -15.73 -1.81
C ARG A 335 -16.54 -17.21 -2.10
N GLN A 336 -17.20 -17.51 -3.22
CA GLN A 336 -17.40 -18.87 -3.72
C GLN A 336 -16.12 -19.53 -4.24
N LEU A 337 -15.07 -18.75 -4.57
CA LEU A 337 -13.82 -19.28 -5.10
C LEU A 337 -12.87 -19.80 -4.01
N SER A 338 -13.15 -19.45 -2.75
CA SER A 338 -12.41 -19.94 -1.58
C SER A 338 -12.60 -21.44 -1.41
N ASP A 339 -11.49 -22.17 -1.25
CA ASP A 339 -11.52 -23.61 -0.98
C ASP A 339 -12.04 -23.86 0.44
N LYS A 340 -13.07 -24.70 0.55
CA LYS A 340 -13.71 -25.10 1.81
C LYS A 340 -13.44 -26.57 2.15
N SER A 341 -12.48 -27.19 1.46
CA SER A 341 -12.08 -28.56 1.71
C SER A 341 -11.54 -28.73 3.13
N LEU A 342 -11.73 -29.92 3.70
CA LEU A 342 -11.15 -30.26 5.01
C LEU A 342 -9.62 -30.16 4.99
N LYS A 343 -8.98 -30.36 3.84
CA LYS A 343 -7.53 -30.22 3.68
C LYS A 343 -7.09 -28.76 3.89
N ALA A 344 -7.73 -27.82 3.18
CA ALA A 344 -7.43 -26.39 3.33
C ALA A 344 -7.61 -25.93 4.78
N TRP A 345 -8.69 -26.34 5.43
CA TRP A 345 -8.95 -26.00 6.82
C TRP A 345 -7.95 -26.61 7.82
N LYS A 346 -7.50 -27.85 7.60
CA LYS A 346 -6.46 -28.48 8.43
C LYS A 346 -5.14 -27.72 8.32
N ILE A 347 -4.78 -27.27 7.11
CA ILE A 347 -3.58 -26.46 6.87
C ILE A 347 -3.70 -25.11 7.57
N GLU A 348 -4.80 -24.38 7.36
CA GLU A 348 -5.06 -23.07 7.99
C GLU A 348 -4.91 -23.14 9.51
N ARG A 349 -5.49 -24.17 10.13
CA ARG A 349 -5.44 -24.36 11.58
C ARG A 349 -4.01 -24.46 12.12
N TRP A 350 -3.14 -25.24 11.49
CA TRP A 350 -1.77 -25.40 11.99
C TRP A 350 -0.88 -24.21 11.60
N MET A 351 -1.03 -23.70 10.37
CA MET A 351 -0.25 -22.60 9.84
C MET A 351 -0.39 -21.32 10.69
N VAL A 352 -1.59 -20.99 11.18
CA VAL A 352 -1.79 -19.82 12.05
C VAL A 352 -0.94 -19.89 13.32
N HIS A 353 -0.82 -21.07 13.93
CA HIS A 353 0.03 -21.25 15.12
C HIS A 353 1.51 -21.20 14.77
N GLY A 354 1.91 -21.77 13.62
CA GLY A 354 3.28 -21.67 13.12
C GLY A 354 3.71 -20.22 12.88
N VAL A 355 2.87 -19.43 12.22
CA VAL A 355 3.09 -17.99 12.00
C VAL A 355 3.18 -17.24 13.34
N LEU A 356 2.31 -17.55 14.31
CA LEU A 356 2.35 -16.91 15.62
C LEU A 356 3.64 -17.23 16.40
N VAL A 357 4.05 -18.50 16.44
CA VAL A 357 5.31 -18.91 17.09
C VAL A 357 6.49 -18.20 16.42
N PHE A 358 6.49 -18.15 15.09
CA PHE A 358 7.52 -17.42 14.35
C PHE A 358 7.54 -15.94 14.72
N ALA A 359 6.39 -15.26 14.73
CA ALA A 359 6.29 -13.85 15.10
C ALA A 359 6.78 -13.57 16.54
N VAL A 360 6.49 -14.46 17.50
CA VAL A 360 6.99 -14.34 18.89
C VAL A 360 8.51 -14.44 18.94
N ILE A 361 9.09 -15.46 18.28
CA ILE A 361 10.55 -15.67 18.24
C ILE A 361 11.23 -14.46 17.58
N MET A 362 10.66 -14.01 16.46
CA MET A 362 11.08 -12.82 15.73
C MET A 362 11.14 -11.59 16.62
N THR A 363 10.02 -11.25 17.25
CA THR A 363 9.94 -10.08 18.12
C THR A 363 10.88 -10.19 19.32
N GLY A 364 11.03 -11.39 19.90
CA GLY A 364 12.02 -11.62 20.95
C GLY A 364 13.46 -11.36 20.48
N GLY A 365 13.82 -11.81 19.27
CA GLY A 365 15.14 -11.57 18.68
C GLY A 365 15.41 -10.10 18.37
N VAL A 366 14.41 -9.38 17.86
CA VAL A 366 14.52 -7.93 17.62
C VAL A 366 14.70 -7.17 18.93
N LEU A 367 13.85 -7.42 19.93
CA LEU A 367 13.96 -6.76 21.23
C LEU A 367 15.30 -7.08 21.93
N TYR A 368 15.80 -8.31 21.81
CA TYR A 368 17.13 -8.66 22.32
C TYR A 368 18.22 -7.80 21.65
N THR A 369 18.16 -7.67 20.33
CA THR A 369 19.13 -6.86 19.57
C THR A 369 19.06 -5.40 20.02
N TYR A 370 17.85 -4.86 20.17
CA TYR A 370 17.61 -3.49 20.64
C TYR A 370 18.21 -3.23 22.03
N PHE A 371 17.97 -4.11 23.00
CA PHE A 371 18.44 -3.91 24.38
C PHE A 371 19.92 -4.21 24.61
N THR A 372 20.50 -5.14 23.83
CA THR A 372 21.90 -5.58 24.04
C THR A 372 22.89 -4.93 23.06
N GLY A 373 22.40 -4.35 21.96
CA GLY A 373 23.25 -3.89 20.85
C GLY A 373 23.98 -5.01 20.11
N SER A 374 23.67 -6.29 20.41
CA SER A 374 24.29 -7.45 19.78
C SER A 374 23.39 -8.03 18.69
N TYR A 375 23.89 -8.04 17.46
CA TYR A 375 23.22 -8.65 16.30
C TYR A 375 23.38 -10.17 16.24
N SER A 376 24.01 -10.79 17.26
CA SER A 376 24.19 -12.23 17.36
C SER A 376 23.37 -12.79 18.51
N LEU A 377 22.35 -13.59 18.21
CA LEU A 377 21.62 -14.39 19.18
C LEU A 377 21.97 -15.86 18.97
N PHE A 378 22.66 -16.48 19.93
CA PHE A 378 23.16 -17.87 19.82
C PHE A 378 24.02 -18.15 18.57
N GLY A 379 24.78 -17.15 18.09
CA GLY A 379 25.60 -17.27 16.87
C GLY A 379 24.83 -17.10 15.55
N LEU A 380 23.53 -16.77 15.62
CA LEU A 380 22.69 -16.44 14.46
C LEU A 380 22.55 -14.93 14.32
N ASP A 381 22.67 -14.43 13.10
CA ASP A 381 22.48 -13.01 12.76
C ASP A 381 20.99 -12.66 12.76
N THR A 382 20.59 -11.81 13.71
CA THR A 382 19.18 -11.41 13.91
C THR A 382 18.64 -10.53 12.78
N TYR A 383 19.49 -9.85 12.02
CA TYR A 383 19.04 -9.05 10.88
C TYR A 383 18.80 -9.96 9.65
N ASN A 384 19.82 -10.76 9.30
CA ASN A 384 19.81 -11.55 8.07
C ASN A 384 18.92 -12.80 8.15
N MET A 385 18.80 -13.43 9.31
CA MET A 385 18.05 -14.69 9.45
C MET A 385 16.64 -14.51 9.99
N LEU A 386 16.37 -13.38 10.65
CA LEU A 386 15.09 -13.12 11.30
C LEU A 386 14.36 -11.94 10.61
N GLN A 387 14.88 -10.71 10.71
CA GLN A 387 14.12 -9.51 10.26
C GLN A 387 13.86 -9.50 8.75
N ARG A 388 14.89 -9.78 7.95
CA ARG A 388 14.80 -9.71 6.48
C ARG A 388 13.89 -10.78 5.86
N PRO A 389 13.97 -12.07 6.24
CA PRO A 389 13.03 -13.08 5.76
C PRO A 389 11.59 -12.80 6.21
N TYR A 390 11.40 -12.31 7.44
CA TYR A 390 10.06 -12.01 7.95
C TYR A 390 9.39 -10.89 7.15
N GLY A 391 10.09 -9.77 6.95
CA GLY A 391 9.57 -8.65 6.15
C GLY A 391 9.34 -8.99 4.67
N PHE A 392 9.99 -10.05 4.14
CA PHE A 392 9.77 -10.49 2.75
C PHE A 392 8.64 -11.53 2.61
N PHE A 393 8.56 -12.50 3.52
CA PHE A 393 7.57 -13.59 3.42
C PHE A 393 6.24 -13.27 4.09
N ILE A 394 6.23 -12.37 5.07
CA ILE A 394 5.06 -12.04 5.88
C ILE A 394 4.68 -10.56 5.73
N GLY A 395 5.65 -9.67 5.49
CA GLY A 395 5.47 -8.23 5.33
C GLY A 395 4.81 -7.76 4.04
#